data_AF-A0A401TP19-F1
#
_entry.id   AF-A0A401TP19-F1
#
_cell.length_a   1.000
_cell.length_b   1.000
_cell.length_c   1.000
_cell.angle_alpha   90.00
_cell.angle_beta   90.00
_cell.angle_gamma   90.00
#
_symmetry.space_group_name_H-M   'P 1'
#
loop_
_entity.id
_entity.type
_entity.pdbx_description
1 polymer ?
#
loop_
_entity_poly.entity_id
_entity_poly.type
_entity_poly.pdbx_seq_one_letter_code
_entity_poly.pdbx_strand_id
1 'polypeptide(L)' 'MGRGWERVDRYLYHMRLSDDVLRDISDRFLVGMKKGLRKDTNPTSSVKMLPTFVRSTPDGTGGEQRERNFVPGSTFP' A
#
# COMPACT_ATOMS: atom_id res chain seq x y z
N MET A 1 -7.02 44.29 7.72
CA MET A 1 -7.56 43.01 8.22
C MET A 1 -6.51 41.94 7.96
N GLY A 2 -6.08 41.17 8.96
CA GLY A 2 -5.08 40.11 8.74
C GLY A 2 -4.32 39.61 9.97
N ARG A 3 -4.93 39.55 11.16
CA ARG A 3 -4.27 39.06 12.39
C ARG A 3 -4.76 37.69 12.87
N GLY A 4 -5.64 37.02 12.10
CA GLY A 4 -6.26 35.76 12.50
C GLY A 4 -5.44 34.52 12.11
N TRP A 5 -4.85 34.55 10.91
CA TRP A 5 -4.13 33.41 10.32
C TRP A 5 -2.79 33.14 11.00
N GLU A 6 -2.14 34.15 11.57
CA GLU A 6 -0.87 34.00 12.29
C GLU A 6 -1.00 33.14 13.56
N ARG A 7 -2.13 33.27 14.28
CA ARG A 7 -2.44 32.38 15.41
C ARG A 7 -2.66 30.94 14.93
N VAL A 8 -3.39 30.77 13.84
CA VAL A 8 -3.69 29.45 13.27
C VAL A 8 -2.40 28.75 12.80
N ASP A 9 -1.52 29.46 12.11
CA ASP A 9 -0.21 28.94 11.70
C ASP A 9 0.67 28.54 12.89
N ARG A 10 0.64 29.32 13.98
CA ARG A 10 1.38 28.98 15.21
C ARG A 10 0.83 27.71 15.87
N TYR A 11 -0.49 27.50 15.88
CA TYR A 11 -1.10 26.28 16.40
C TYR A 11 -0.89 25.06 15.47
N LEU A 12 -0.86 25.27 14.15
CA LEU A 12 -0.63 24.23 13.16
C LEU A 12 0.86 23.97 12.86
N TYR A 13 1.77 24.70 13.51
CA TYR A 13 3.21 24.55 13.28
C TYR A 13 3.68 23.10 13.50
N HIS A 14 3.12 22.40 14.48
CA HIS A 14 3.41 20.97 14.72
C HIS A 14 2.90 20.03 13.63
N MET A 15 1.94 20.47 12.79
CA MET A 15 1.43 19.73 11.63
C MET A 15 2.10 20.15 10.32
N ARG A 16 2.89 21.22 10.31
CA ARG A 16 3.72 21.61 9.17
C ARG A 16 5.01 20.82 9.19
N LEU A 17 4.97 19.61 8.64
CA LEU A 17 6.17 18.81 8.44
C LEU A 17 6.99 19.40 7.29
N SER A 18 8.28 19.67 7.55
CA SER A 18 9.27 19.96 6.49
C SER A 18 9.58 18.68 5.72
N ASP A 19 10.08 18.82 4.50
CA ASP A 19 10.52 17.69 3.66
C ASP A 19 11.57 16.81 4.37
N ASP A 20 12.43 17.39 5.20
CA ASP A 20 13.39 16.65 6.02
C ASP A 20 12.71 15.75 7.05
N VAL A 21 11.63 16.25 7.68
CA VAL A 21 10.83 15.49 8.66
C VAL A 21 10.06 14.38 7.95
N LEU A 22 9.50 14.65 6.78
CA LEU A 22 8.86 13.64 5.94
C LEU A 22 9.85 12.54 5.53
N ARG A 23 11.08 12.93 5.18
CA ARG A 23 12.15 11.98 4.84
C ARG A 23 12.52 11.10 6.02
N ASP A 24 12.74 11.68 7.19
CA ASP A 24 13.05 10.95 8.43
C ASP A 24 11.90 9.98 8.81
N ILE A 25 10.64 10.41 8.68
CA ILE A 25 9.48 9.53 8.89
C ILE A 25 9.46 8.38 7.87
N SER A 26 9.75 8.66 6.59
CA SER A 26 9.80 7.63 5.55
C SER A 26 10.90 6.59 5.84
N ASP A 27 12.06 7.04 6.31
CA ASP A 27 13.19 6.17 6.65
C ASP A 27 12.86 5.31 7.89
N ARG A 28 12.25 5.91 8.91
CA ARG A 28 11.76 5.18 10.09
C ARG A 28 10.72 4.13 9.71
N PHE A 29 9.81 4.46 8.79
CA PHE A 29 8.80 3.54 8.29
C PHE A 29 9.45 2.39 7.51
N LEU A 30 10.45 2.67 6.67
CA LEU A 30 11.21 1.65 5.94
C LEU A 30 11.94 0.68 6.89
N VAL A 31 12.53 1.19 7.97
CA VAL A 31 13.13 0.36 9.02
C VAL A 31 12.06 -0.50 9.71
N GLY A 32 10.88 0.06 9.97
CA GLY A 32 9.72 -0.67 10.50
C GLY A 32 9.27 -1.81 9.60
N MET A 33 9.14 -1.55 8.29
CA MET A 33 8.79 -2.57 7.30
C MET A 33 9.84 -3.68 7.20
N LYS A 34 11.14 -3.33 7.17
CA LYS A 34 12.23 -4.32 7.18
C LYS A 34 12.17 -5.20 8.43
N LYS A 35 11.84 -4.63 9.59
CA LYS A 35 11.64 -5.39 10.84
C LYS A 35 10.39 -6.28 10.79
N GLY A 36 9.28 -5.81 10.20
CA GLY A 36 8.07 -6.60 10.03
C GLY A 36 8.20 -7.77 9.06
N LEU A 37 9.06 -7.62 8.05
CA LEU A 37 9.36 -8.69 7.07
C LEU A 37 10.33 -9.74 7.63
N ARG A 38 11.16 -9.38 8.63
CA ARG A 38 12.10 -10.30 9.28
C ARG A 38 11.39 -11.18 10.29
N LYS A 39 11.63 -12.49 10.22
CA LYS A 39 11.02 -13.52 11.07
C LYS A 39 11.26 -13.30 12.57
N ASP A 40 12.43 -12.78 12.94
CA ASP A 40 12.84 -12.59 14.34
C ASP A 40 12.22 -11.34 14.98
N THR A 41 11.98 -10.30 14.18
CA THR A 41 11.49 -8.98 14.66
C THR A 41 10.01 -8.75 14.38
N ASN A 42 9.33 -9.69 13.71
CA ASN A 42 7.90 -9.66 13.42
C ASN A 42 7.01 -9.47 14.66
N PRO A 43 7.16 -10.21 15.79
CA PRO A 43 6.24 -10.10 16.93
C PRO A 43 6.32 -8.76 17.67
N THR A 44 7.46 -8.05 17.60
CA THR A 44 7.68 -6.74 18.23
C THR A 44 7.61 -5.58 17.24
N SER A 45 7.30 -5.84 15.97
CA SER A 45 7.27 -4.80 14.93
C SER A 45 5.96 -4.01 14.97
N SER A 46 6.07 -2.69 14.91
CA SER A 46 4.90 -1.80 14.81
C SER A 46 4.21 -1.88 13.45
N VAL A 47 4.93 -2.31 12.40
CA VAL A 47 4.42 -2.47 11.03
C VAL A 47 4.35 -3.96 10.71
N LYS A 48 3.14 -4.53 10.76
CA LYS A 48 2.91 -5.94 10.45
C LYS A 48 2.90 -6.15 8.94
N MET A 49 3.95 -6.78 8.40
CA MET A 49 4.03 -7.13 6.99
C MET A 49 3.36 -8.48 6.73
N LEU A 50 2.03 -8.50 6.85
CA LEU A 50 1.24 -9.73 6.73
C LEU A 50 1.22 -10.24 5.29
N PRO A 51 1.33 -11.56 5.07
CA PRO A 51 1.23 -12.13 3.73
C PRO A 51 -0.20 -11.99 3.22
N THR A 52 -0.36 -11.40 2.03
CA THR A 52 -1.67 -11.22 1.38
C THR A 52 -2.07 -12.41 0.50
N PHE A 53 -1.21 -13.44 0.40
CA PHE A 53 -1.37 -14.62 -0.46
C PHE A 53 -1.62 -14.34 -1.96
N VAL A 54 -1.57 -13.07 -2.37
CA VAL A 54 -1.55 -12.62 -3.77
C VAL A 54 -0.13 -12.79 -4.30
N ARG A 55 0.04 -13.68 -5.27
CA ARG A 55 1.36 -14.05 -5.80
C ARG A 55 1.82 -13.17 -6.96
N SER A 56 0.88 -12.58 -7.69
CA SER A 56 1.16 -11.71 -8.83
C SER A 56 0.05 -10.67 -8.98
N THR A 57 0.40 -9.49 -9.47
CA THR A 57 -0.57 -8.55 -10.05
C THR A 57 -1.25 -9.25 -11.24
N PRO A 58 -2.57 -9.08 -11.46
CA PRO A 58 -3.27 -9.74 -12.56
C PRO A 58 -2.63 -9.38 -13.91
N ASP A 59 -2.01 -10.39 -14.54
CA ASP A 59 -1.26 -10.31 -15.81
C ASP A 59 -2.17 -10.32 -17.05
N GLY A 60 -3.43 -9.90 -16.92
CA GLY A 60 -4.41 -9.85 -18.03
C GLY A 60 -4.78 -11.21 -18.66
N THR A 61 -4.11 -12.30 -18.29
CA THR A 61 -4.39 -13.68 -18.74
C THR A 61 -5.45 -14.38 -17.89
N GLY A 62 -5.91 -13.72 -16.82
CA GLY A 62 -6.97 -14.16 -15.92
C GLY A 62 -8.36 -13.88 -16.47
N GLY A 63 -8.76 -14.61 -17.51
CA GLY A 63 -10.14 -14.71 -17.96
C GLY A 63 -10.48 -13.86 -19.18
N GLU A 64 -10.59 -14.52 -20.34
CA GLU A 64 -11.80 -14.57 -21.18
C GLU A 64 -11.44 -15.13 -22.57
N GLN A 65 -11.36 -16.46 -22.69
CA GLN A 65 -11.36 -17.14 -23.99
C GLN A 65 -12.21 -18.41 -23.87
N ARG A 66 -13.48 -18.24 -23.51
CA ARG A 66 -14.47 -19.34 -23.50
C ARG A 66 -15.82 -18.89 -24.05
N GLU A 67 -15.84 -18.28 -25.24
CA GLU A 67 -17.10 -18.09 -25.96
C GLU A 67 -16.95 -17.85 -27.48
N ARG A 68 -15.92 -18.43 -28.11
CA ARG A 68 -15.78 -18.35 -29.59
C ARG A 68 -15.89 -19.67 -30.34
N ASN A 69 -16.16 -20.79 -29.68
CA ASN A 69 -16.27 -22.11 -30.34
C ASN A 69 -17.45 -22.95 -29.83
N PHE A 70 -18.56 -22.36 -29.38
CA PHE A 70 -19.79 -23.14 -29.20
C PHE A 70 -20.50 -23.26 -30.54
N VAL A 71 -20.36 -24.42 -31.20
CA VAL A 71 -21.18 -24.78 -32.36
C VAL A 71 -22.37 -25.57 -31.82
N PRO A 72 -23.60 -25.02 -31.81
CA PRO A 72 -24.76 -25.76 -31.37
C PRO A 72 -24.99 -26.95 -32.31
N GLY A 73 -24.86 -28.17 -31.79
CA GLY A 73 -25.15 -29.41 -32.53
C GLY A 73 -24.04 -30.45 -32.59
N SER A 74 -22.84 -30.19 -32.04
CA SER A 74 -21.85 -31.27 -31.90
C SER A 74 -22.20 -32.15 -30.70
N THR A 75 -22.82 -33.30 -30.97
CA THR A 75 -22.85 -34.43 -30.04
C THR A 75 -21.40 -34.83 -29.74
N PHE A 76 -20.98 -34.63 -28.49
CA PHE A 76 -19.72 -35.15 -27.98
C PHE A 76 -19.71 -36.70 -28.13
N PRO A 77 -18.58 -37.34 -28.48
CA PRO A 77 -18.47 -38.79 -28.36
C PRO A 77 -18.54 -39.23 -26.89
#